data_AF-A0A528EX46-F1
#
_entry.id   AF-A0A528EX46-F1
#
_cell.length_a   1.000
_cell.length_b   1.000
_cell.length_c   1.000
_cell.angle_alpha   90.00
_cell.angle_beta   90.00
_cell.angle_gamma   90.00
#
_symmetry.space_group_name_H-M   'P 1'
#
loop_
_entity.id
_entity.type
_entity.pdbx_description
1 polymer ?
#
loop_
_entity_poly.entity_id
_entity_poly.type
_entity_poly.pdbx_seq_one_letter_code
_entity_poly.pdbx_strand_id
1 'polypeptide(L)'
;MEKHLYNNRTQQGPGYDLVGSIATNVADGFTMVAVGDLIVSRAVTKSQDTGFADVVKILRNADVTFGNLEVNVFDIRSFSGYPQAEYGGAYHLSLPEVGPDLRAMGFNMVGRANNHTLDWGIEGMRETSSVLDASDMVYAGTGENLAQAGAARFLETARGRVALVSFAATFAPMARAGDPAGEAPGRPGLNALRLAKSIVVQPEMLENLRLISAALPTDSAAPQVPNKVLLAGTTYKAGDEVGYSFEPDARDVADILRNVRRGKQFSDFCIVTNHGHEPGNWSDESPDYERCFAHSLIDAGADAY
;
A
#
# COMPACT_ATOMS: atom_id res chain seq x y z
N MET A 1 -41.95 -40.38 -19.02
CA MET A 1 -41.88 -38.91 -18.91
C MET A 1 -40.45 -38.59 -18.49
N GLU A 2 -39.58 -38.39 -19.48
CA GLU A 2 -38.16 -38.12 -19.31
C GLU A 2 -37.96 -36.74 -18.67
N LYS A 3 -37.07 -36.65 -17.68
CA LYS A 3 -36.45 -35.39 -17.26
C LYS A 3 -34.96 -35.49 -17.57
N HIS A 4 -34.55 -34.77 -18.61
CA HIS A 4 -33.15 -34.55 -18.96
C HIS A 4 -32.41 -33.84 -17.83
N LEU A 5 -31.30 -34.46 -17.42
CA LEU A 5 -30.25 -33.84 -16.64
C LEU A 5 -29.43 -32.93 -17.57
N TYR A 6 -29.52 -31.61 -17.38
CA TYR A 6 -28.58 -30.69 -18.00
C TYR A 6 -27.31 -30.63 -17.14
N ASN A 7 -26.29 -31.33 -17.64
CA ASN A 7 -24.93 -31.32 -17.15
C ASN A 7 -24.22 -30.11 -17.79
N ASN A 8 -24.10 -28.99 -17.06
CA ASN A 8 -23.45 -27.80 -17.60
C ASN A 8 -21.95 -27.81 -17.27
N ARG A 9 -21.17 -28.47 -18.13
CA ARG A 9 -19.74 -28.20 -18.28
C ARG A 9 -19.61 -26.82 -18.90
N THR A 10 -19.19 -25.83 -18.12
CA THR A 10 -18.78 -24.52 -18.64
C THR A 10 -17.50 -24.69 -19.46
N GLN A 11 -17.64 -24.52 -20.77
CA GLN A 11 -16.55 -24.36 -21.72
C GLN A 11 -15.75 -23.11 -21.36
N GLN A 12 -14.47 -23.28 -21.01
CA GLN A 12 -13.49 -22.19 -20.99
C GLN A 12 -13.16 -21.84 -22.45
N GLY A 13 -13.82 -20.83 -23.00
CA GLY A 13 -13.39 -20.15 -24.22
C GLY A 13 -12.49 -18.95 -23.89
N PRO A 14 -11.77 -18.38 -24.87
CA PRO A 14 -10.87 -17.24 -24.70
C PRO A 14 -11.63 -15.91 -24.63
N GLY A 15 -12.69 -15.84 -23.83
CA GLY A 15 -13.55 -14.68 -23.68
C GLY A 15 -13.36 -14.03 -22.31
N TYR A 16 -13.48 -12.70 -22.26
CA TYR A 16 -13.48 -11.91 -21.03
C TYR A 16 -14.46 -12.48 -20.00
N ASP A 17 -14.05 -12.48 -18.74
CA ASP A 17 -14.88 -12.91 -17.61
C ASP A 17 -16.08 -11.96 -17.41
N LEU A 18 -17.25 -12.41 -17.84
CA LEU A 18 -18.51 -11.67 -17.72
C LEU A 18 -19.18 -11.83 -16.34
N VAL A 19 -18.64 -12.68 -15.47
CA VAL A 19 -19.26 -13.04 -14.18
C VAL A 19 -18.54 -12.39 -13.00
N GLY A 20 -17.33 -11.85 -13.20
CA GLY A 20 -16.53 -11.23 -12.14
C GLY A 20 -15.88 -12.26 -11.21
N SER A 21 -15.47 -13.40 -11.78
CA SER A 21 -14.59 -14.38 -11.18
C SER A 21 -13.34 -13.72 -10.57
N ILE A 22 -12.97 -14.22 -9.39
CA ILE A 22 -11.71 -13.88 -8.73
C ILE A 22 -10.66 -14.98 -8.89
N ALA A 23 -10.91 -15.97 -9.75
CA ALA A 23 -9.92 -16.99 -10.04
C ALA A 23 -8.68 -16.36 -10.67
N THR A 24 -7.50 -16.83 -10.29
CA THR A 24 -6.25 -16.57 -11.01
C THR A 24 -6.33 -17.21 -12.39
N ASN A 25 -6.12 -16.44 -13.45
CA ASN A 25 -6.29 -16.90 -14.85
C ASN A 25 -5.04 -16.72 -15.72
N VAL A 26 -3.86 -16.56 -15.09
CA VAL A 26 -2.60 -16.48 -15.83
C VAL A 26 -2.27 -17.81 -16.51
N ALA A 27 -1.56 -17.74 -17.63
CA ALA A 27 -1.12 -18.92 -18.35
C ALA A 27 -0.07 -19.72 -17.56
N ASP A 28 0.01 -21.02 -17.82
CA ASP A 28 0.98 -21.93 -17.21
C ASP A 28 2.42 -21.40 -17.34
N GLY A 29 3.18 -21.49 -16.25
CA GLY A 29 4.55 -20.99 -16.17
C GLY A 29 4.68 -19.49 -15.94
N PHE A 30 3.60 -18.79 -15.55
CA PHE A 30 3.67 -17.42 -15.03
C PHE A 30 4.57 -17.34 -13.80
N THR A 31 5.47 -16.37 -13.78
CA THR A 31 6.35 -16.10 -12.64
C THR A 31 6.28 -14.64 -12.21
N MET A 32 6.18 -14.44 -10.90
CA MET A 32 6.27 -13.13 -10.27
C MET A 32 7.44 -13.14 -9.27
N VAL A 33 8.20 -12.06 -9.26
CA VAL A 33 9.17 -11.75 -8.21
C VAL A 33 8.69 -10.49 -7.49
N ALA A 34 8.69 -10.54 -6.16
CA ALA A 34 8.44 -9.40 -5.30
C ALA A 34 9.68 -9.11 -4.47
N VAL A 35 10.01 -7.83 -4.32
CA VAL A 35 10.97 -7.33 -3.35
C VAL A 35 10.29 -6.30 -2.44
N GLY A 36 10.91 -6.01 -1.30
CA GLY A 36 10.43 -4.98 -0.38
C GLY A 36 10.74 -3.56 -0.86
N ASP A 37 11.14 -2.72 0.09
CA ASP A 37 11.37 -1.30 -0.16
C ASP A 37 12.62 -1.04 -1.00
N LEU A 38 12.43 -0.34 -2.11
CA LEU A 38 13.46 0.12 -3.03
C LEU A 38 14.00 1.46 -2.56
N ILE A 39 14.89 1.41 -1.58
CA ILE A 39 15.59 2.58 -1.04
C ILE A 39 16.94 2.75 -1.76
N VAL A 40 16.91 3.25 -2.99
CA VAL A 40 18.09 3.30 -3.89
C VAL A 40 18.34 4.72 -4.39
N SER A 41 19.38 5.38 -3.89
CA SER A 41 19.66 6.80 -4.21
C SER A 41 20.29 7.04 -5.59
N ARG A 42 20.89 6.03 -6.22
CA ARG A 42 21.65 6.14 -7.48
C ARG A 42 21.53 4.85 -8.27
N ALA A 43 21.73 4.92 -9.58
CA ALA A 43 21.79 3.75 -10.44
C ALA A 43 22.81 2.71 -9.93
N VAL A 44 22.36 1.47 -9.72
CA VAL A 44 23.15 0.37 -9.17
C VAL A 44 23.56 -0.66 -10.21
N THR A 45 23.04 -0.59 -11.45
CA THR A 45 23.44 -1.55 -12.51
C THR A 45 24.93 -1.51 -12.87
N LYS A 46 25.63 -0.44 -12.46
CA LYS A 46 27.10 -0.30 -12.59
C LYS A 46 27.88 -0.98 -11.47
N SER A 47 27.21 -1.60 -10.49
CA SER A 47 27.86 -2.31 -9.39
C SER A 47 28.78 -3.40 -9.92
N GLN A 48 29.92 -3.57 -9.24
CA GLN A 48 30.91 -4.63 -9.50
C GLN A 48 30.80 -5.76 -8.47
N ASP A 49 29.75 -5.76 -7.65
CA ASP A 49 29.54 -6.80 -6.64
C ASP A 49 29.32 -8.16 -7.30
N THR A 50 30.07 -9.15 -6.83
CA THR A 50 30.18 -10.46 -7.48
C THR A 50 28.87 -11.26 -7.52
N GLY A 51 27.88 -10.93 -6.67
CA GLY A 51 26.55 -11.54 -6.67
C GLY A 51 25.44 -10.72 -7.32
N PHE A 52 25.71 -9.45 -7.69
CA PHE A 52 24.67 -8.55 -8.18
C PHE A 52 24.07 -9.01 -9.51
N ALA A 53 24.92 -9.51 -10.42
CA ALA A 53 24.47 -10.04 -11.71
C ALA A 53 23.50 -11.22 -11.56
N ASP A 54 23.71 -12.08 -10.55
CA ASP A 54 22.84 -13.23 -10.28
C ASP A 54 21.48 -12.79 -9.74
N VAL A 55 21.45 -11.77 -8.86
CA VAL A 55 20.19 -11.16 -8.39
C VAL A 55 19.43 -10.54 -9.55
N VAL A 56 20.08 -9.71 -10.37
CA VAL A 56 19.45 -9.08 -11.54
C VAL A 56 18.94 -10.12 -12.53
N LYS A 57 19.62 -11.26 -12.68
CA LYS A 57 19.14 -12.36 -13.52
C LYS A 57 17.82 -12.95 -13.00
N ILE A 58 17.64 -13.07 -11.68
CA ILE A 58 16.36 -13.53 -11.10
C ILE A 58 15.26 -12.51 -11.43
N LEU A 59 15.53 -11.22 -11.18
CA LEU A 59 14.57 -10.13 -11.43
C LEU A 59 14.16 -10.04 -12.91
N ARG A 60 15.09 -10.21 -13.85
CA ARG A 60 14.80 -10.12 -15.30
C ARG A 60 14.03 -11.32 -15.86
N ASN A 61 14.12 -12.48 -15.21
CA ASN A 61 13.54 -13.72 -15.74
C ASN A 61 12.06 -13.92 -15.34
N ALA A 62 11.48 -13.00 -14.58
CA ALA A 62 10.07 -13.04 -14.20
C ALA A 62 9.18 -12.35 -15.24
N ASP A 63 7.91 -12.77 -15.35
CA ASP A 63 6.91 -12.03 -16.12
C ASP A 63 6.58 -10.68 -15.43
N VAL A 64 6.56 -10.70 -14.10
CA VAL A 64 6.37 -9.50 -13.27
C VAL A 64 7.43 -9.41 -12.20
N THR A 65 8.08 -8.25 -12.10
CA THR A 65 8.98 -7.92 -11.00
C THR A 65 8.48 -6.64 -10.33
N PHE A 66 8.01 -6.83 -9.10
CA PHE A 66 7.40 -5.81 -8.26
C PHE A 66 8.34 -5.39 -7.13
N GLY A 67 8.28 -4.11 -6.73
CA GLY A 67 8.85 -3.60 -5.49
C GLY A 67 8.11 -2.35 -4.97
N ASN A 68 8.29 -2.00 -3.70
CA ASN A 68 7.74 -0.74 -3.16
C ASN A 68 8.77 0.39 -3.34
N LEU A 69 8.47 1.40 -4.14
CA LEU A 69 9.40 2.51 -4.39
C LEU A 69 9.28 3.59 -3.30
N GLU A 70 10.04 3.39 -2.23
CA GLU A 70 10.10 4.26 -1.03
C GLU A 70 11.16 5.37 -1.17
N VAL A 71 11.17 6.01 -2.33
CA VAL A 71 12.02 7.17 -2.63
C VAL A 71 11.25 8.18 -3.48
N ASN A 72 11.62 9.45 -3.37
CA ASN A 72 11.29 10.43 -4.40
C ASN A 72 12.37 10.40 -5.47
N VAL A 73 12.00 10.59 -6.74
CA VAL A 73 12.92 10.50 -7.87
C VAL A 73 12.84 11.77 -8.71
N PHE A 74 13.83 12.64 -8.57
CA PHE A 74 13.96 13.88 -9.36
C PHE A 74 15.35 14.50 -9.19
N ASP A 75 15.70 15.45 -10.05
CA ASP A 75 16.93 16.24 -9.90
C ASP A 75 16.67 17.47 -9.02
N ILE A 76 17.22 17.46 -7.81
CA ILE A 76 17.09 18.55 -6.83
C ILE A 76 17.57 19.91 -7.36
N ARG A 77 18.47 19.93 -8.35
CA ARG A 77 19.02 21.17 -8.92
C ARG A 77 18.03 21.90 -9.81
N SER A 78 17.04 21.18 -10.36
CA SER A 78 15.97 21.72 -11.21
C SER A 78 14.59 21.60 -10.55
N PHE A 79 14.51 21.02 -9.36
CA PHE A 79 13.26 20.87 -8.62
C PHE A 79 12.73 22.22 -8.14
N SER A 80 11.42 22.43 -8.28
CA SER A 80 10.75 23.69 -7.95
C SER A 80 10.05 23.71 -6.58
N GLY A 81 10.12 22.61 -5.83
CA GLY A 81 9.56 22.49 -4.48
C GLY A 81 10.62 22.55 -3.36
N TYR A 82 10.22 22.14 -2.17
CA TYR A 82 11.05 22.06 -0.98
C TYR A 82 10.67 20.83 -0.13
N PRO A 83 11.54 20.34 0.76
CA PRO A 83 11.17 19.26 1.69
C PRO A 83 9.97 19.69 2.54
N GLN A 84 8.92 18.87 2.55
CA GLN A 84 7.71 19.09 3.35
C GLN A 84 7.61 18.14 4.55
N ALA A 85 8.26 16.97 4.49
CA ALA A 85 8.38 16.10 5.66
C ALA A 85 9.31 16.71 6.72
N GLU A 86 9.01 16.43 7.99
CA GLU A 86 9.97 16.65 9.06
C GLU A 86 11.17 15.71 8.89
N TYR A 87 12.38 16.21 9.13
CA TYR A 87 13.59 15.41 8.95
C TYR A 87 13.67 14.26 9.96
N GLY A 88 13.37 13.05 9.49
CA GLY A 88 13.40 11.80 10.28
C GLY A 88 14.69 10.98 10.13
N GLY A 89 15.74 11.52 9.51
CA GLY A 89 17.03 10.85 9.30
C GLY A 89 17.45 10.74 7.83
N ALA A 90 16.50 10.62 6.90
CA ALA A 90 16.74 10.72 5.46
C ALA A 90 15.46 11.14 4.72
N TYR A 91 15.60 11.92 3.64
CA TYR A 91 14.49 12.30 2.74
C TYR A 91 14.32 11.35 1.55
N HIS A 92 15.03 10.22 1.57
CA HIS A 92 15.01 9.17 0.54
C HIS A 92 14.85 9.71 -0.90
N LEU A 93 15.82 10.54 -1.31
CA LEU A 93 15.84 11.15 -2.65
C LEU A 93 16.80 10.40 -3.58
N SER A 94 16.32 10.16 -4.79
CA SER A 94 17.03 9.46 -5.85
C SER A 94 17.15 10.30 -7.10
N LEU A 95 18.22 10.12 -7.85
CA LEU A 95 18.39 10.80 -9.13
C LEU A 95 17.52 10.15 -10.24
N PRO A 96 17.10 10.92 -11.27
CA PRO A 96 16.22 10.42 -12.33
C PRO A 96 16.70 9.16 -13.05
N GLU A 97 18.02 8.92 -13.13
CA GLU A 97 18.57 7.70 -13.72
C GLU A 97 18.15 6.41 -13.01
N VAL A 98 17.63 6.47 -11.78
CA VAL A 98 17.12 5.30 -11.06
C VAL A 98 15.92 4.68 -11.77
N GLY A 99 15.05 5.46 -12.44
CA GLY A 99 13.91 4.92 -13.18
C GLY A 99 14.34 3.93 -14.28
N PRO A 100 15.17 4.34 -15.25
CA PRO A 100 15.72 3.45 -16.26
C PRO A 100 16.60 2.33 -15.69
N ASP A 101 17.30 2.57 -14.58
CA ASP A 101 18.14 1.57 -13.93
C ASP A 101 17.30 0.42 -13.33
N LEU A 102 16.23 0.75 -12.58
CA LEU A 102 15.27 -0.22 -12.07
C LEU A 102 14.63 -1.00 -13.22
N ARG A 103 14.19 -0.31 -14.28
CA ARG A 103 13.63 -0.98 -15.45
C ARG A 103 14.65 -1.94 -16.09
N ALA A 104 15.90 -1.52 -16.22
CA ALA A 104 16.96 -2.36 -16.74
C ALA A 104 17.22 -3.59 -15.85
N MET A 105 17.01 -3.50 -14.54
CA MET A 105 17.10 -4.67 -13.62
C MET A 105 15.93 -5.64 -13.74
N GLY A 106 14.84 -5.27 -14.42
CA GLY A 106 13.68 -6.12 -14.66
C GLY A 106 12.40 -5.67 -13.95
N PHE A 107 12.47 -4.64 -13.09
CA PHE A 107 11.27 -4.07 -12.48
C PHE A 107 10.33 -3.55 -13.57
N ASN A 108 9.05 -3.91 -13.47
CA ASN A 108 8.00 -3.47 -14.39
C ASN A 108 6.72 -3.01 -13.67
N MET A 109 6.63 -3.24 -12.35
CA MET A 109 5.59 -2.66 -11.50
C MET A 109 6.19 -2.13 -10.18
N VAL A 110 5.72 -0.98 -9.68
CA VAL A 110 6.11 -0.47 -8.35
C VAL A 110 4.95 0.09 -7.52
N GLY A 111 4.97 -0.21 -6.22
CA GLY A 111 4.12 0.45 -5.23
C GLY A 111 4.65 1.85 -4.91
N ARG A 112 3.75 2.79 -4.62
CA ARG A 112 4.09 4.20 -4.34
C ARG A 112 3.42 4.78 -3.11
N ALA A 113 2.44 4.10 -2.54
CA ALA A 113 1.87 4.50 -1.26
C ALA A 113 2.81 4.02 -0.15
N ASN A 114 3.50 4.95 0.49
CA ASN A 114 4.35 4.72 1.65
C ASN A 114 4.54 6.03 2.44
N ASN A 115 5.26 5.97 3.54
CA ASN A 115 5.53 7.14 4.38
C ASN A 115 6.34 8.24 3.67
N HIS A 116 7.18 7.89 2.70
CA HIS A 116 8.05 8.83 1.97
C HIS A 116 7.42 9.46 0.72
N THR A 117 6.20 9.07 0.35
CA THR A 117 5.54 9.51 -0.90
C THR A 117 5.47 11.03 -1.06
N LEU A 118 5.30 11.78 0.03
CA LEU A 118 5.16 13.25 0.02
C LEU A 118 6.28 13.96 0.79
N ASP A 119 7.45 13.35 0.96
CA ASP A 119 8.60 13.99 1.61
C ASP A 119 8.96 15.35 0.99
N TRP A 120 8.76 15.48 -0.32
CA TRP A 120 9.01 16.70 -1.11
C TRP A 120 7.71 17.28 -1.66
N GLY A 121 6.60 17.04 -0.96
CA GLY A 121 5.28 17.53 -1.34
C GLY A 121 4.70 16.87 -2.59
N ILE A 122 3.65 17.50 -3.11
CA ILE A 122 2.93 17.06 -4.31
C ILE A 122 3.84 17.19 -5.54
N GLU A 123 4.71 18.20 -5.56
CA GLU A 123 5.70 18.42 -6.60
C GLU A 123 6.64 17.21 -6.72
N GLY A 124 7.21 16.73 -5.60
CA GLY A 124 8.09 15.56 -5.60
C GLY A 124 7.38 14.27 -6.01
N MET A 125 6.13 14.09 -5.56
CA MET A 125 5.28 12.97 -5.98
C MET A 125 5.05 12.97 -7.50
N ARG A 126 4.74 14.14 -8.08
CA ARG A 126 4.50 14.30 -9.53
C ARG A 126 5.76 14.12 -10.36
N GLU A 127 6.88 14.70 -9.95
CA GLU A 127 8.17 14.51 -10.63
C GLU A 127 8.55 13.02 -10.65
N THR A 128 8.36 12.34 -9.52
CA THR A 128 8.62 10.90 -9.47
C THR A 128 7.71 10.12 -10.42
N SER A 129 6.41 10.47 -10.45
CA SER A 129 5.45 9.86 -11.38
C SER A 129 5.90 10.05 -12.84
N SER A 130 6.35 11.26 -13.19
CA SER A 130 6.89 11.59 -14.52
C SER A 130 8.13 10.76 -14.87
N VAL A 131 9.05 10.52 -13.92
CA VAL A 131 10.23 9.67 -14.16
C VAL A 131 9.82 8.22 -14.40
N LEU A 132 8.83 7.71 -13.67
CA LEU A 132 8.33 6.34 -13.84
C LEU A 132 7.61 6.16 -15.17
N ASP A 133 6.76 7.12 -15.56
CA ASP A 133 6.11 7.15 -16.86
C ASP A 133 7.16 7.16 -18.00
N ALA A 134 8.20 7.98 -17.89
CA ALA A 134 9.30 8.03 -18.86
C ALA A 134 10.15 6.74 -18.90
N SER A 135 10.08 5.93 -17.84
CA SER A 135 10.78 4.64 -17.74
C SER A 135 9.88 3.45 -18.11
N ASP A 136 8.65 3.70 -18.59
CA ASP A 136 7.64 2.70 -18.92
C ASP A 136 7.33 1.75 -17.74
N MET A 137 7.42 2.27 -16.52
CA MET A 137 7.16 1.53 -15.28
C MET A 137 5.70 1.68 -14.87
N VAL A 138 4.98 0.59 -14.66
CA VAL A 138 3.62 0.67 -14.08
C VAL A 138 3.73 0.97 -12.59
N TYR A 139 2.98 1.93 -12.08
CA TYR A 139 2.96 2.24 -10.64
C TYR A 139 1.56 2.51 -10.12
N ALA A 140 1.31 2.23 -8.85
CA ALA A 140 0.03 2.45 -8.16
C ALA A 140 0.21 3.01 -6.75
N GLY A 141 -0.87 3.54 -6.17
CA GLY A 141 -0.91 4.01 -4.78
C GLY A 141 -0.83 5.53 -4.62
N THR A 142 -0.68 6.29 -5.72
CA THR A 142 -0.65 7.76 -5.72
C THR A 142 -1.46 8.34 -6.87
N GLY A 143 -1.99 9.55 -6.68
CA GLY A 143 -2.74 10.23 -7.73
C GLY A 143 -3.15 11.65 -7.36
N GLU A 144 -3.86 12.32 -8.27
CA GLU A 144 -4.33 13.70 -8.09
C GLU A 144 -5.57 13.80 -7.18
N ASN A 145 -6.14 12.67 -6.79
CA ASN A 145 -7.24 12.53 -5.83
C ASN A 145 -7.31 11.08 -5.34
N LEU A 146 -8.19 10.81 -4.37
CA LEU A 146 -8.31 9.48 -3.76
C LEU A 146 -8.73 8.40 -4.77
N ALA A 147 -9.68 8.71 -5.66
CA ALA A 147 -10.07 7.79 -6.72
C ALA A 147 -8.90 7.37 -7.62
N GLN A 148 -8.01 8.30 -8.00
CA GLN A 148 -6.82 7.99 -8.78
C GLN A 148 -5.77 7.23 -7.97
N ALA A 149 -5.51 7.64 -6.72
CA ALA A 149 -4.51 7.00 -5.87
C ALA A 149 -4.88 5.55 -5.55
N GLY A 150 -6.17 5.27 -5.33
CA GLY A 150 -6.68 3.94 -5.05
C GLY A 150 -6.94 3.08 -6.29
N ALA A 151 -6.86 3.63 -7.50
CA ALA A 151 -7.14 2.88 -8.72
C ALA A 151 -6.11 1.78 -8.95
N ALA A 152 -6.59 0.59 -9.35
CA ALA A 152 -5.72 -0.45 -9.88
C ALA A 152 -5.01 0.02 -11.16
N ARG A 153 -3.76 -0.36 -11.30
CA ARG A 153 -2.93 -0.10 -12.49
C ARG A 153 -2.50 -1.43 -13.09
N PHE A 154 -2.38 -1.48 -14.42
CA PHE A 154 -2.32 -2.74 -15.13
C PHE A 154 -1.04 -2.86 -15.95
N LEU A 155 -0.44 -4.05 -15.92
CA LEU A 155 0.66 -4.47 -16.77
C LEU A 155 0.18 -5.60 -17.68
N GLU A 156 0.42 -5.47 -18.98
CA GLU A 156 0.18 -6.56 -19.93
C GLU A 156 1.42 -7.45 -20.01
N THR A 157 1.25 -8.76 -19.86
CA THR A 157 2.32 -9.75 -20.07
C THR A 157 1.90 -10.76 -21.13
N ALA A 158 2.85 -11.55 -21.64
CA ALA A 158 2.54 -12.64 -22.56
C ALA A 158 1.68 -13.75 -21.92
N ARG A 159 1.59 -13.79 -20.58
CA ARG A 159 0.89 -14.82 -19.80
C ARG A 159 -0.33 -14.31 -19.05
N GLY A 160 -0.77 -13.09 -19.33
CA GLY A 160 -1.95 -12.50 -18.72
C GLY A 160 -1.73 -11.07 -18.27
N ARG A 161 -2.83 -10.43 -17.89
CA ARG A 161 -2.86 -9.06 -17.41
C ARG A 161 -2.73 -9.03 -15.89
N VAL A 162 -1.85 -8.18 -15.37
CA VAL A 162 -1.57 -8.07 -13.94
C VAL A 162 -2.04 -6.71 -13.42
N ALA A 163 -2.88 -6.71 -12.39
CA ALA A 163 -3.28 -5.51 -11.66
C ALA A 163 -2.36 -5.27 -10.45
N LEU A 164 -2.15 -4.01 -10.10
CA LEU A 164 -1.51 -3.58 -8.86
C LEU A 164 -2.40 -2.56 -8.14
N VAL A 165 -2.67 -2.82 -6.86
CA VAL A 165 -3.26 -1.86 -5.91
C VAL A 165 -2.27 -1.65 -4.77
N SER A 166 -1.93 -0.40 -4.49
CA SER A 166 -0.99 -0.03 -3.42
C SER A 166 -1.66 0.92 -2.45
N PHE A 167 -1.42 0.71 -1.15
CA PHE A 167 -1.83 1.62 -0.08
C PHE A 167 -0.79 1.60 1.06
N ALA A 168 -0.90 2.55 1.98
CA ALA A 168 -0.05 2.62 3.16
C ALA A 168 -0.86 2.77 4.44
N ALA A 169 -0.47 2.03 5.48
CA ALA A 169 -0.95 2.20 6.85
C ALA A 169 -0.13 3.23 7.64
N THR A 170 1.16 3.37 7.32
CA THR A 170 2.05 4.38 7.90
C THR A 170 2.32 5.50 6.91
N PHE A 171 1.92 6.72 7.27
CA PHE A 171 2.11 7.92 6.45
C PHE A 171 1.95 9.22 7.25
N ALA A 172 2.48 10.33 6.73
CA ALA A 172 2.23 11.66 7.29
C ALA A 172 0.76 12.08 7.06
N PRO A 173 0.05 12.70 8.03
CA PRO A 173 -1.38 12.99 7.90
C PRO A 173 -1.80 13.77 6.63
N MET A 174 -0.93 14.66 6.13
CA MET A 174 -1.15 15.45 4.93
C MET A 174 -0.78 14.74 3.63
N ALA A 175 -0.20 13.54 3.69
CA ALA A 175 0.12 12.73 2.52
C ALA A 175 -1.10 12.06 1.88
N ARG A 176 -2.22 11.93 2.61
CA ARG A 176 -3.40 11.21 2.11
C ARG A 176 -4.05 11.93 0.93
N ALA A 177 -4.33 11.19 -0.14
CA ALA A 177 -5.22 11.65 -1.18
C ALA A 177 -6.63 11.87 -0.62
N GLY A 178 -7.37 12.80 -1.23
CA GLY A 178 -8.76 13.09 -0.87
C GLY A 178 -9.63 13.21 -2.11
N ASP A 179 -10.87 12.75 -2.01
CA ASP A 179 -11.87 13.02 -3.04
C ASP A 179 -12.32 14.50 -3.02
N PRO A 180 -12.85 15.01 -4.15
CA PRO A 180 -13.47 16.34 -4.20
C PRO A 180 -14.59 16.48 -3.16
N ALA A 181 -14.77 17.69 -2.64
CA ALA A 181 -15.81 18.02 -1.67
C ALA A 181 -16.62 19.24 -2.14
N GLY A 182 -17.80 19.00 -2.71
CA GLY A 182 -18.59 20.06 -3.34
C GLY A 182 -17.84 20.66 -4.54
N GLU A 183 -17.61 21.98 -4.52
CA GLU A 183 -16.81 22.68 -5.54
C GLU A 183 -15.29 22.58 -5.30
N ALA A 184 -14.85 22.11 -4.13
CA ALA A 184 -13.43 21.96 -3.85
C ALA A 184 -12.85 20.77 -4.62
N PRO A 185 -11.68 20.93 -5.28
CA PRO A 185 -11.04 19.83 -6.01
C PRO A 185 -10.59 18.73 -5.03
N GLY A 186 -10.35 17.54 -5.58
CA GLY A 186 -9.69 16.47 -4.83
C GLY A 186 -8.27 16.87 -4.43
N ARG A 187 -7.76 16.24 -3.37
CA ARG A 187 -6.39 16.46 -2.89
C ARG A 187 -5.46 15.38 -3.45
N PRO A 188 -4.37 15.75 -4.15
CA PRO A 188 -3.34 14.80 -4.55
C PRO A 188 -2.68 14.15 -3.34
N GLY A 189 -2.25 12.90 -3.50
CA GLY A 189 -1.56 12.18 -2.44
C GLY A 189 -1.59 10.67 -2.63
N LEU A 190 -1.38 9.94 -1.54
CA LEU A 190 -1.37 8.47 -1.49
C LEU A 190 -2.72 7.86 -1.08
N ASN A 191 -2.92 6.61 -1.49
CA ASN A 191 -4.01 5.76 -1.02
C ASN A 191 -3.71 5.24 0.40
N ALA A 192 -4.55 5.58 1.37
CA ALA A 192 -4.24 5.42 2.79
C ALA A 192 -5.17 4.40 3.46
N LEU A 193 -4.61 3.61 4.38
CA LEU A 193 -5.35 2.83 5.37
C LEU A 193 -5.14 3.49 6.75
N ARG A 194 -6.09 4.28 7.22
CA ARG A 194 -5.99 4.86 8.56
C ARG A 194 -6.16 3.79 9.63
N LEU A 195 -5.30 3.82 10.63
CA LEU A 195 -5.39 2.96 11.82
C LEU A 195 -5.65 3.78 13.08
N ALA A 196 -6.64 3.36 13.87
CA ALA A 196 -6.82 3.84 15.23
C ALA A 196 -5.96 2.99 16.18
N LYS A 197 -4.85 3.57 16.64
CA LYS A 197 -3.94 2.93 17.60
C LYS A 197 -4.50 2.99 19.02
N SER A 198 -4.43 1.86 19.73
CA SER A 198 -4.66 1.74 21.17
C SER A 198 -3.47 1.08 21.85
N ILE A 199 -3.16 1.49 23.08
CA ILE A 199 -2.25 0.77 23.97
C ILE A 199 -3.09 -0.19 24.81
N VAL A 200 -2.79 -1.48 24.71
CA VAL A 200 -3.42 -2.51 25.55
C VAL A 200 -2.71 -2.52 26.90
N VAL A 201 -3.48 -2.47 27.98
CA VAL A 201 -2.96 -2.51 29.36
C VAL A 201 -3.84 -3.43 30.21
N GLN A 202 -3.27 -3.94 31.31
CA GLN A 202 -4.03 -4.73 32.26
C GLN A 202 -5.16 -3.89 32.90
N PRO A 203 -6.29 -4.51 33.31
CA PRO A 203 -7.43 -3.79 33.88
C PRO A 203 -7.08 -2.85 35.05
N GLU A 204 -6.16 -3.27 35.92
CA GLU A 204 -5.71 -2.48 37.07
C GLU A 204 -4.94 -1.22 36.64
N MET A 205 -4.12 -1.31 35.58
CA MET A 205 -3.41 -0.16 35.01
C MET A 205 -4.38 0.82 34.37
N LEU A 206 -5.43 0.31 33.69
CA LEU A 206 -6.45 1.14 33.06
C LEU A 206 -7.19 2.00 34.09
N GLU A 207 -7.45 1.48 35.29
CA GLU A 207 -8.09 2.25 36.36
C GLU A 207 -7.21 3.41 36.85
N ASN A 208 -5.90 3.18 37.00
CA ASN A 208 -4.97 4.27 37.32
C ASN A 208 -4.95 5.35 36.22
N LEU A 209 -4.95 4.95 34.95
CA LEU A 209 -5.02 5.88 33.82
C LEU A 209 -6.33 6.67 33.80
N ARG A 210 -7.45 6.03 34.19
CA ARG A 210 -8.75 6.68 34.34
C ARG A 210 -8.73 7.76 35.41
N LEU A 211 -8.13 7.47 36.57
CA LEU A 211 -7.98 8.44 37.65
C LEU A 211 -7.14 9.65 37.22
N ILE A 212 -6.03 9.42 36.49
CA ILE A 212 -5.20 10.50 35.95
C ILE A 212 -5.99 11.33 34.93
N SER A 213 -6.67 10.67 33.99
CA SER A 213 -7.47 11.35 32.96
C SER A 213 -8.57 12.23 33.58
N ALA A 214 -9.24 11.75 34.63
CA ALA A 214 -10.26 12.50 35.36
C ALA A 214 -9.71 13.71 36.16
N ALA A 215 -8.43 13.67 36.55
CA ALA A 215 -7.79 14.74 37.31
C ALA A 215 -7.19 15.84 36.42
N LEU A 216 -7.00 15.59 35.11
CA LEU A 216 -6.44 16.57 34.20
C LEU A 216 -7.46 17.64 33.78
N PRO A 217 -7.02 18.90 33.58
CA PRO A 217 -7.89 19.93 33.02
C PRO A 217 -8.19 19.58 31.56
N THR A 218 -9.47 19.43 31.21
CA THR A 218 -9.92 19.14 29.84
C THR A 218 -11.08 20.05 29.46
N ASP A 219 -11.13 20.48 28.20
CA ASP A 219 -12.23 21.31 27.67
C ASP A 219 -13.54 20.52 27.49
N SER A 220 -13.48 19.18 27.56
CA SER A 220 -14.65 18.31 27.48
C SER A 220 -14.40 17.00 28.23
N ALA A 221 -15.40 16.55 28.99
CA ALA A 221 -15.39 15.21 29.57
C ALA A 221 -15.64 14.20 28.43
N ALA A 222 -14.59 13.46 28.06
CA ALA A 222 -14.75 12.35 27.12
C ALA A 222 -15.75 11.33 27.69
N PRO A 223 -16.62 10.71 26.85
CA PRO A 223 -17.52 9.66 27.30
C PRO A 223 -16.73 8.54 27.99
N GLN A 224 -17.15 8.17 29.20
CA GLN A 224 -16.53 7.05 29.93
C GLN A 224 -16.94 5.74 29.27
N VAL A 225 -15.97 5.05 28.67
CA VAL A 225 -16.15 3.70 28.13
C VAL A 225 -15.51 2.73 29.12
N PRO A 226 -16.23 1.70 29.61
CA PRO A 226 -15.70 0.82 30.66
C PRO A 226 -14.33 0.22 30.36
N ASN A 227 -14.08 -0.15 29.11
CA ASN A 227 -12.86 -0.85 28.68
C ASN A 227 -11.87 0.05 27.93
N LYS A 228 -12.08 1.38 27.89
CA LYS A 228 -11.19 2.31 27.20
C LYS A 228 -11.02 3.64 27.97
N VAL A 229 -9.84 4.23 27.91
CA VAL A 229 -9.55 5.56 28.45
C VAL A 229 -8.77 6.35 27.41
N LEU A 230 -9.22 7.58 27.12
CA LEU A 230 -8.44 8.56 26.36
C LEU A 230 -7.65 9.41 27.35
N LEU A 231 -6.32 9.43 27.21
CA LEU A 231 -5.44 10.22 28.05
C LEU A 231 -4.35 10.85 27.17
N ALA A 232 -4.23 12.18 27.21
CA ALA A 232 -3.24 12.95 26.45
C ALA A 232 -3.17 12.58 24.95
N GLY A 233 -4.35 12.39 24.32
CA GLY A 233 -4.46 12.02 22.90
C GLY A 233 -4.17 10.55 22.59
N THR A 234 -3.85 9.72 23.59
CA THR A 234 -3.61 8.28 23.42
C THR A 234 -4.77 7.47 23.98
N THR A 235 -5.26 6.50 23.21
CA THR A 235 -6.29 5.57 23.66
C THR A 235 -5.64 4.37 24.34
N TYR A 236 -6.08 4.07 25.56
CA TYR A 236 -5.71 2.87 26.31
C TYR A 236 -6.92 1.95 26.39
N LYS A 237 -6.74 0.64 26.27
CA LYS A 237 -7.81 -0.36 26.41
C LYS A 237 -7.40 -1.51 27.32
N ALA A 238 -8.38 -2.08 28.03
CA ALA A 238 -8.14 -3.26 28.86
C ALA A 238 -7.84 -4.49 27.98
N GLY A 239 -6.87 -5.30 28.39
CA GLY A 239 -6.56 -6.61 27.81
C GLY A 239 -5.57 -7.38 28.67
N ASP A 240 -5.37 -8.65 28.33
CA ASP A 240 -4.55 -9.57 29.13
C ASP A 240 -3.04 -9.34 28.92
N GLU A 241 -2.65 -8.94 27.70
CA GLU A 241 -1.25 -8.68 27.32
C GLU A 241 -1.04 -7.19 27.01
N VAL A 242 0.03 -6.63 27.57
CA VAL A 242 0.41 -5.24 27.32
C VAL A 242 1.03 -5.13 25.93
N GLY A 243 0.55 -4.18 25.12
CA GLY A 243 1.04 -4.02 23.76
C GLY A 243 0.32 -2.94 22.98
N TYR A 244 0.43 -3.01 21.66
CA TYR A 244 -0.27 -2.12 20.73
C TYR A 244 -1.34 -2.90 19.99
N SER A 245 -2.43 -2.20 19.69
CA SER A 245 -3.54 -2.75 18.91
C SER A 245 -4.04 -1.68 17.96
N PHE A 246 -4.44 -2.10 16.76
CA PHE A 246 -4.78 -1.20 15.67
C PHE A 246 -6.13 -1.60 15.09
N GLU A 247 -6.98 -0.60 14.89
CA GLU A 247 -8.30 -0.77 14.29
C GLU A 247 -8.36 0.01 12.97
N PRO A 248 -8.49 -0.66 11.81
CA PRO A 248 -8.59 0.02 10.52
C PRO A 248 -9.85 0.88 10.39
N ASP A 249 -9.74 2.04 9.76
CA ASP A 249 -10.91 2.86 9.42
C ASP A 249 -11.77 2.13 8.38
N ALA A 250 -13.03 1.88 8.75
CA ALA A 250 -13.94 1.06 7.96
C ALA A 250 -14.21 1.61 6.54
N ARG A 251 -14.09 2.93 6.31
CA ARG A 251 -14.27 3.51 4.97
C ARG A 251 -13.06 3.21 4.10
N ASP A 252 -11.86 3.36 4.64
CA ASP A 252 -10.62 3.05 3.92
C ASP A 252 -10.59 1.56 3.54
N VAL A 253 -10.96 0.67 4.49
CA VAL A 253 -11.11 -0.78 4.22
C VAL A 253 -12.10 -1.02 3.08
N ALA A 254 -13.29 -0.44 3.12
CA ALA A 254 -14.31 -0.65 2.09
C ALA A 254 -13.84 -0.14 0.72
N ASP A 255 -13.17 1.01 0.66
CA ASP A 255 -12.67 1.59 -0.58
C ASP A 255 -11.52 0.77 -1.17
N ILE A 256 -10.58 0.31 -0.34
CA ILE A 256 -9.49 -0.58 -0.76
C ILE A 256 -10.04 -1.89 -1.30
N LEU A 257 -10.93 -2.58 -0.56
CA LEU A 257 -11.54 -3.83 -1.01
C LEU A 257 -12.31 -3.66 -2.33
N ARG A 258 -13.00 -2.53 -2.51
CA ARG A 258 -13.67 -2.19 -3.78
C ARG A 258 -12.67 -2.02 -4.91
N ASN A 259 -11.55 -1.37 -4.67
CA ASN A 259 -10.52 -1.15 -5.69
C ASN A 259 -9.79 -2.45 -6.07
N VAL A 260 -9.51 -3.31 -5.10
CA VAL A 260 -8.99 -4.68 -5.34
C VAL A 260 -9.96 -5.47 -6.20
N ARG A 261 -11.25 -5.50 -5.83
CA ARG A 261 -12.28 -6.18 -6.61
C ARG A 261 -12.33 -5.68 -8.06
N ARG A 262 -12.31 -4.37 -8.25
CA ARG A 262 -12.30 -3.75 -9.59
C ARG A 262 -11.03 -4.08 -10.37
N GLY A 263 -9.88 -4.06 -9.71
CA GLY A 263 -8.61 -4.48 -10.31
C GLY A 263 -8.70 -5.91 -10.84
N LYS A 264 -9.08 -6.83 -9.95
CA LYS A 264 -9.21 -8.25 -10.28
C LYS A 264 -10.19 -8.54 -11.42
N GLN A 265 -11.33 -7.84 -11.46
CA GLN A 265 -12.31 -8.00 -12.56
C GLN A 265 -11.75 -7.73 -13.96
N PHE A 266 -10.63 -7.01 -14.06
CA PHE A 266 -9.99 -6.68 -15.32
C PHE A 266 -8.56 -7.22 -15.44
N SER A 267 -8.17 -8.19 -14.61
CA SER A 267 -6.84 -8.79 -14.61
C SER A 267 -6.87 -10.29 -14.34
N ASP A 268 -5.91 -11.00 -14.87
CA ASP A 268 -5.71 -12.43 -14.61
C ASP A 268 -5.02 -12.69 -13.27
N PHE A 269 -4.18 -11.73 -12.82
CA PHE A 269 -3.47 -11.73 -11.53
C PHE A 269 -3.57 -10.34 -10.87
N CYS A 270 -3.81 -10.24 -9.57
CA CYS A 270 -3.90 -8.99 -8.82
C CYS A 270 -2.91 -8.99 -7.66
N ILE A 271 -1.96 -8.06 -7.71
CA ILE A 271 -1.04 -7.74 -6.64
C ILE A 271 -1.67 -6.65 -5.77
N VAL A 272 -1.67 -6.86 -4.47
CA VAL A 272 -2.04 -5.85 -3.48
C VAL A 272 -0.86 -5.64 -2.55
N THR A 273 -0.57 -4.41 -2.16
CA THR A 273 0.57 -4.11 -1.30
C THR A 273 0.20 -3.06 -0.26
N ASN A 274 0.62 -3.32 0.99
CA ASN A 274 0.52 -2.42 2.13
C ASN A 274 1.92 -2.03 2.60
N HIS A 275 2.21 -0.74 2.66
CA HIS A 275 3.37 -0.24 3.40
C HIS A 275 2.94 0.21 4.79
N GLY A 276 3.44 -0.47 5.83
CA GLY A 276 3.12 -0.20 7.22
C GLY A 276 4.29 -0.52 8.14
N HIS A 277 4.43 0.26 9.20
CA HIS A 277 5.45 0.10 10.24
C HIS A 277 4.85 -0.46 11.52
N GLU A 278 3.54 -0.70 11.59
CA GLU A 278 2.88 -1.21 12.78
C GLU A 278 3.27 -2.68 13.07
N PRO A 279 3.43 -3.08 14.35
CA PRO A 279 3.31 -2.27 15.58
C PRO A 279 4.52 -1.35 15.85
N GLY A 280 5.62 -1.56 15.14
CA GLY A 280 6.81 -0.70 15.10
C GLY A 280 7.95 -1.40 14.34
N ASN A 281 8.91 -0.64 13.80
CA ASN A 281 10.10 -1.17 13.09
C ASN A 281 10.99 -2.11 13.94
N TRP A 282 10.74 -2.22 15.23
CA TRP A 282 11.43 -3.10 16.17
C TRP A 282 10.78 -4.48 16.30
N SER A 283 9.63 -4.70 15.66
CA SER A 283 8.85 -5.92 15.77
C SER A 283 8.92 -6.74 14.48
N ASP A 284 9.10 -8.05 14.62
CA ASP A 284 8.95 -9.03 13.55
C ASP A 284 7.52 -9.59 13.48
N GLU A 285 6.63 -9.18 14.38
CA GLU A 285 5.23 -9.64 14.43
C GLU A 285 4.31 -8.67 13.69
N SER A 286 3.38 -9.23 12.91
CA SER A 286 2.36 -8.43 12.24
C SER A 286 1.38 -7.82 13.27
N PRO A 287 0.85 -6.61 13.01
CA PRO A 287 -0.13 -6.00 13.88
C PRO A 287 -1.45 -6.79 13.84
N ASP A 288 -2.24 -6.68 14.91
CA ASP A 288 -3.40 -7.54 15.16
C ASP A 288 -4.50 -7.50 14.08
N TYR A 289 -4.64 -6.40 13.35
CA TYR A 289 -5.59 -6.29 12.24
C TYR A 289 -5.14 -6.98 10.95
N GLU A 290 -3.82 -7.08 10.73
CA GLU A 290 -3.23 -7.31 9.41
C GLU A 290 -3.69 -8.63 8.79
N ARG A 291 -3.69 -9.70 9.59
CA ARG A 291 -4.07 -11.03 9.13
C ARG A 291 -5.54 -11.09 8.69
N CYS A 292 -6.44 -10.46 9.45
CA CYS A 292 -7.86 -10.43 9.10
C CYS A 292 -8.09 -9.59 7.84
N PHE A 293 -7.36 -8.49 7.71
CA PHE A 293 -7.45 -7.65 6.53
C PHE A 293 -6.88 -8.32 5.28
N ALA A 294 -5.74 -9.02 5.40
CA ALA A 294 -5.15 -9.83 4.33
C ALA A 294 -6.15 -10.86 3.77
N HIS A 295 -6.85 -11.60 4.64
CA HIS A 295 -7.90 -12.53 4.20
C HIS A 295 -9.03 -11.81 3.46
N SER A 296 -9.42 -10.61 3.92
CA SER A 296 -10.45 -9.81 3.23
C SER A 296 -9.99 -9.36 1.84
N LEU A 297 -8.70 -9.04 1.67
CA LEU A 297 -8.11 -8.66 0.38
C LEU A 297 -8.06 -9.86 -0.57
N ILE A 298 -7.71 -11.05 -0.07
CA ILE A 298 -7.75 -12.31 -0.84
C ILE A 298 -9.19 -12.61 -1.28
N ASP A 299 -10.16 -12.51 -0.36
CA ASP A 299 -11.58 -12.69 -0.67
C ASP A 299 -12.07 -11.65 -1.68
N ALA A 300 -11.49 -10.44 -1.70
CA ALA A 300 -11.75 -9.39 -2.67
C ALA A 300 -11.13 -9.66 -4.06
N GLY A 301 -10.15 -10.55 -4.17
CA GLY A 301 -9.51 -10.97 -5.41
C GLY A 301 -8.01 -10.73 -5.51
N ALA A 302 -7.32 -10.43 -4.40
CA ALA A 302 -5.86 -10.43 -4.38
C ALA A 302 -5.30 -11.84 -4.59
N ASP A 303 -4.39 -12.01 -5.55
CA ASP A 303 -3.64 -13.25 -5.75
C ASP A 303 -2.29 -13.21 -5.01
N ALA A 304 -1.78 -12.00 -4.71
CA ALA A 304 -0.61 -11.75 -3.88
C ALA A 304 -0.86 -10.54 -2.96
N TYR A 305 -0.47 -10.66 -1.69
CA TYR A 305 -0.48 -9.62 -0.67
C TYR A 305 0.81 -9.68 0.15
#